data_AF-A0A2U2SLS7-F1
#
_entry.id   AF-A0A2U2SLS7-F1
#
_cell.length_a   1.000
_cell.length_b   1.000
_cell.length_c   1.000
_cell.angle_alpha   90.00
_cell.angle_beta   90.00
_cell.angle_gamma   90.00
#
_symmetry.space_group_name_H-M   'P 1'
#
loop_
_entity.id
_entity.type
_entity.pdbx_description
1 polymer ?
#
loop_
_entity_poly.entity_id
_entity_poly.type
_entity_poly.pdbx_seq_one_letter_code
_entity_poly.pdbx_strand_id
1 'polypeptide(L)'
;MEEQTVSQTWENEESYDSSYYQQYAEEGYGYDVEPPAKPARPTGLLTAALIVGVVACSCLSCLVGTGIGLVVWEELNAGSQASAPQDMPTIASRTQRAWQTADVVNAFWDAGLECVDPQPLAVDDGTAPFTADEATRFMLPSVCDGCSGRIYSFSDEAQLNRARDYYIGLGEQDPQYFSWIYVRENILVQLNGRMPEEQAQQYRQALMRMR
;
A
#
# COMPACT_ATOMS: atom_id res chain seq x y z
N MET A 1 -28.75 -28.12 16.32
CA MET A 1 -28.46 -27.36 15.08
C MET A 1 -28.06 -25.99 15.54
N GLU A 2 -26.75 -25.80 15.61
CA GLU A 2 -26.09 -24.59 16.08
C GLU A 2 -25.91 -23.67 14.87
N GLU A 3 -26.56 -22.50 14.89
CA GLU A 3 -26.18 -21.41 14.00
C GLU A 3 -25.23 -20.50 14.77
N GLN A 4 -23.94 -20.68 14.52
CA GLN A 4 -22.90 -19.74 14.96
C GLN A 4 -22.92 -18.56 13.99
N THR A 5 -23.54 -17.45 14.44
CA THR A 5 -23.39 -16.14 13.81
C THR A 5 -21.97 -15.62 14.09
N VAL A 6 -21.12 -15.68 13.06
CA VAL A 6 -19.79 -15.08 13.05
C VAL A 6 -19.96 -13.56 12.96
N SER A 7 -19.94 -12.89 14.10
CA SER A 7 -19.75 -11.44 14.18
C SER A 7 -18.27 -11.14 14.10
N GLN A 8 -17.77 -10.82 12.90
CA GLN A 8 -16.49 -10.11 12.76
C GLN A 8 -16.76 -8.62 12.93
N THR A 9 -16.61 -8.15 14.16
CA THR A 9 -16.50 -6.73 14.47
C THR A 9 -15.14 -6.25 13.99
N TRP A 10 -15.14 -5.41 12.95
CA TRP A 10 -13.96 -4.72 12.44
C TRP A 10 -13.64 -3.56 13.38
N GLU A 11 -12.96 -3.84 14.48
CA GLU A 11 -12.24 -2.83 15.25
C GLU A 11 -10.94 -2.55 14.51
N ASN A 12 -10.94 -1.53 13.64
CA ASN A 12 -9.75 -0.79 13.16
C ASN A 12 -10.24 0.41 12.31
N GLU A 13 -11.17 1.20 12.82
CA GLU A 13 -11.30 2.59 12.41
C GLU A 13 -10.29 3.38 13.24
N GLU A 14 -9.02 3.32 12.86
CA GLU A 14 -8.09 4.37 13.28
C GLU A 14 -8.68 5.70 12.82
N SER A 15 -8.77 6.62 13.77
CA SER A 15 -9.45 7.90 13.70
C SER A 15 -8.96 8.71 12.49
N TYR A 16 -9.61 8.49 11.34
CA TYR A 16 -9.47 9.34 10.17
C TYR A 16 -10.30 10.58 10.46
N ASP A 17 -9.62 11.67 10.79
CA ASP A 17 -10.25 12.97 10.96
C ASP A 17 -10.74 13.50 9.61
N SER A 18 -11.93 13.04 9.20
CA SER A 18 -12.62 13.46 7.99
C SER A 18 -13.01 14.94 8.03
N SER A 19 -12.93 15.61 9.20
CA SER A 19 -13.33 17.01 9.33
C SER A 19 -12.47 17.94 8.49
N TYR A 20 -11.19 17.60 8.33
CA TYR A 20 -10.26 18.36 7.48
C TYR A 20 -10.77 18.48 6.04
N TYR A 21 -11.23 17.37 5.45
CA TYR A 21 -11.71 17.36 4.06
C TYR A 21 -13.11 17.96 3.92
N GLN A 22 -13.93 17.87 4.97
CA GLN A 22 -15.29 18.39 4.95
C GLN A 22 -15.32 19.93 4.88
N GLN A 23 -14.35 20.61 5.48
CA GLN A 23 -14.22 22.08 5.39
C GLN A 23 -13.99 22.54 3.94
N TYR A 24 -13.17 21.83 3.16
CA TYR A 24 -12.92 22.18 1.75
C TYR A 24 -14.06 21.77 0.80
N ALA A 25 -14.90 20.82 1.20
CA ALA A 25 -16.08 20.42 0.42
C ALA A 25 -17.25 21.41 0.55
N GLU A 26 -17.39 22.07 1.70
CA GLU A 26 -18.47 23.04 1.96
C GLU A 26 -18.16 24.44 1.43
N GLU A 27 -16.89 24.84 1.40
CA GLU A 27 -16.45 26.06 0.73
C GLU A 27 -16.41 25.84 -0.78
N GLY A 28 -17.57 25.98 -1.44
CA GLY A 28 -17.73 25.83 -2.88
C GLY A 28 -16.88 26.80 -3.71
N TYR A 29 -15.59 26.53 -3.85
CA TYR A 29 -14.73 27.14 -4.85
C TYR A 29 -15.01 26.47 -6.20
N GLY A 30 -16.06 26.94 -6.86
CA GLY A 30 -16.33 26.65 -8.26
C GLY A 30 -15.17 27.17 -9.10
N TYR A 31 -14.28 26.28 -9.53
CA TYR A 31 -13.49 26.54 -10.71
C TYR A 31 -14.44 26.47 -11.90
N ASP A 32 -14.84 27.64 -12.43
CA ASP A 32 -15.47 27.78 -13.75
C ASP A 32 -14.47 27.40 -14.85
N VAL A 33 -14.10 26.13 -14.90
CA VAL A 33 -13.40 25.51 -16.01
C VAL A 33 -14.34 24.45 -16.54
N GLU A 34 -14.94 24.73 -17.70
CA GLU A 34 -15.70 23.74 -18.45
C GLU A 34 -14.88 22.45 -18.52
N PRO A 35 -15.42 21.30 -18.07
CA PRO A 35 -14.69 20.05 -18.08
C PRO A 35 -14.31 19.71 -19.52
N PRO A 36 -13.04 19.39 -19.81
CA PRO A 36 -12.65 19.00 -21.16
C PRO A 36 -13.49 17.78 -21.58
N ALA A 37 -14.05 17.85 -22.79
CA ALA A 37 -14.92 16.82 -23.33
C ALA A 37 -14.27 15.43 -23.21
N LYS A 38 -15.02 14.47 -22.66
CA LYS A 38 -14.61 13.06 -22.54
C LYS A 38 -14.01 12.57 -23.86
N PRO A 39 -12.73 12.15 -23.92
CA PRO A 39 -12.21 11.49 -25.10
C PRO A 39 -12.97 10.18 -25.31
N ALA A 40 -13.46 9.96 -26.53
CA ALA A 40 -14.18 8.76 -26.91
C ALA A 40 -13.26 7.53 -26.71
N ARG A 41 -13.71 6.57 -25.89
CA ARG A 41 -13.01 5.28 -25.72
C ARG A 41 -12.93 4.59 -27.09
N PRO A 42 -11.73 4.22 -27.58
CA PRO A 42 -11.65 3.31 -28.71
C PRO A 42 -12.11 1.93 -28.25
N THR A 43 -13.23 1.46 -28.82
CA THR A 43 -13.72 0.09 -28.69
C THR A 43 -12.77 -0.84 -29.44
N GLY A 44 -11.65 -1.18 -28.79
CA GLY A 44 -10.69 -2.15 -29.31
C GLY A 44 -11.10 -3.57 -28.94
N LEU A 45 -11.45 -4.37 -29.96
CA LEU A 45 -11.62 -5.82 -29.87
C LEU A 45 -10.38 -6.47 -29.25
N LEU A 46 -10.52 -7.10 -28.08
CA LEU A 46 -9.55 -8.05 -27.58
C LEU A 46 -9.69 -9.36 -28.37
N THR A 47 -8.89 -9.50 -29.41
CA THR A 47 -8.58 -10.82 -30.01
C THR A 47 -7.77 -11.64 -29.00
N ALA A 48 -8.42 -12.62 -28.37
CA ALA A 48 -7.74 -13.63 -27.57
C ALA A 48 -6.86 -14.50 -28.48
N ALA A 49 -5.55 -14.39 -28.33
CA ALA A 49 -4.61 -15.32 -28.95
C ALA A 49 -4.53 -16.59 -28.08
N LEU A 50 -5.11 -17.68 -28.59
CA LEU A 50 -4.94 -19.03 -28.05
C LEU A 50 -3.49 -19.47 -28.28
N ILE A 51 -2.68 -19.49 -27.22
CA ILE A 51 -1.34 -20.12 -27.25
C ILE A 51 -1.54 -21.62 -26.96
N VAL A 52 -1.60 -22.40 -28.04
CA VAL A 52 -1.40 -23.86 -27.99
C VAL A 52 0.09 -24.11 -28.21
N GLY A 53 0.79 -24.66 -27.22
CA GLY A 53 2.24 -24.81 -27.26
C GLY A 53 2.78 -25.94 -26.37
N VAL A 54 2.44 -27.17 -26.73
CA VAL A 54 3.22 -28.42 -26.64
C VAL A 54 4.12 -28.62 -25.41
N VAL A 55 3.63 -29.45 -24.48
CA VAL A 55 4.46 -30.15 -23.47
C VAL A 55 5.23 -31.28 -24.16
N ALA A 56 6.52 -31.06 -24.41
CA ALA A 56 7.44 -32.10 -24.83
C ALA A 56 7.97 -32.83 -23.58
N CYS A 57 7.40 -34.00 -23.35
CA CYS A 57 7.88 -35.01 -22.41
C CYS A 57 9.12 -35.70 -22.99
N SER A 58 10.28 -35.54 -22.35
CA SER A 58 11.53 -36.30 -22.50
C SER A 58 12.41 -35.84 -21.34
N CYS A 59 12.74 -36.61 -20.31
CA CYS A 59 13.52 -37.83 -20.37
C CYS A 59 13.27 -38.69 -19.12
N LEU A 60 12.98 -39.96 -19.36
CA LEU A 60 12.87 -41.04 -18.40
C LEU A 60 14.24 -41.72 -18.29
N SER A 61 14.96 -41.57 -17.17
CA SER A 61 16.10 -42.37 -16.63
C SER A 61 16.92 -41.45 -15.71
N CYS A 62 17.18 -41.71 -14.41
CA CYS A 62 17.62 -42.92 -13.71
C CYS A 62 16.95 -42.95 -12.31
N LEU A 63 16.21 -43.99 -11.89
CA LEU A 63 16.68 -45.29 -11.37
C LEU A 63 17.74 -45.22 -10.26
N VAL A 64 17.25 -45.62 -9.07
CA VAL A 64 17.90 -46.27 -7.91
C VAL A 64 18.77 -45.43 -6.98
N GLY A 65 18.28 -45.32 -5.74
CA GLY A 65 19.05 -44.84 -4.59
C GLY A 65 18.28 -44.99 -3.28
N THR A 66 17.81 -46.20 -2.97
CA THR A 66 17.35 -46.57 -1.61
C THR A 66 18.52 -46.44 -0.64
N GLY A 67 18.48 -45.44 0.22
CA GLY A 67 19.42 -45.26 1.32
C GLY A 67 18.66 -45.11 2.63
N ILE A 68 18.34 -46.24 3.26
CA ILE A 68 17.89 -46.30 4.65
C ILE A 68 19.12 -46.01 5.51
N GLY A 69 19.18 -44.83 6.09
CA GLY A 69 20.22 -44.41 7.03
C GLY A 69 19.64 -44.24 8.42
N LEU A 70 19.50 -45.36 9.12
CA LEU A 70 19.19 -45.43 10.54
C LEU A 70 20.47 -45.07 11.31
N VAL A 71 20.51 -43.89 11.93
CA VAL A 71 21.50 -43.58 12.98
C VAL A 71 20.76 -43.46 14.30
N VAL A 72 20.75 -44.59 15.01
CA VAL A 72 20.62 -44.63 16.46
C VAL A 72 21.94 -44.16 17.03
N TRP A 73 21.91 -43.11 17.83
CA TRP A 73 22.84 -42.91 18.93
C TRP A 73 22.04 -42.44 20.14
N GLU A 74 21.91 -43.38 21.06
CA GLU A 74 21.56 -43.19 22.45
C GLU A 74 22.86 -42.85 23.20
N GLU A 75 22.81 -41.87 24.11
CA GLU A 75 23.59 -41.83 25.36
C GLU A 75 23.07 -40.62 26.17
N LEU A 76 22.11 -40.95 27.04
CA LEU A 76 21.99 -40.52 28.44
C LEU A 76 22.84 -39.30 28.85
N ASN A 77 22.17 -38.19 29.20
CA ASN A 77 22.67 -37.37 30.29
C ASN A 77 21.55 -37.13 31.30
N ALA A 78 21.77 -37.72 32.47
CA ALA A 78 20.90 -37.64 33.63
C ALA A 78 21.12 -36.31 34.37
N GLY A 79 20.02 -35.72 34.84
CA GLY A 79 20.01 -34.75 35.94
C GLY A 79 20.03 -33.30 35.50
N SER A 80 18.87 -32.63 35.51
CA SER A 80 18.43 -31.89 36.70
C SER A 80 17.10 -31.19 36.39
N GLN A 81 16.07 -31.50 37.18
CA GLN A 81 14.82 -30.74 37.20
C GLN A 81 15.07 -29.40 37.90
N ALA A 82 14.81 -28.31 37.19
CA ALA A 82 14.44 -27.04 37.80
C ALA A 82 13.21 -26.53 37.05
N SER A 83 12.06 -26.64 37.71
CA SER A 83 10.76 -26.17 37.26
C SER A 83 10.79 -24.66 37.01
N ALA A 84 10.44 -24.23 35.80
CA ALA A 84 10.06 -22.86 35.50
C ALA A 84 8.62 -22.87 34.97
N PRO A 85 7.76 -21.91 35.37
CA PRO A 85 6.32 -21.97 35.15
C PRO A 85 5.97 -21.92 33.66
N GLN A 86 5.18 -22.91 33.24
CA GLN A 86 4.40 -22.91 32.01
C GLN A 86 3.14 -22.08 32.28
N ASP A 87 3.10 -20.84 31.82
CA ASP A 87 1.88 -20.21 31.29
C ASP A 87 2.20 -18.81 30.77
N MET A 88 2.27 -18.70 29.44
CA MET A 88 1.51 -17.71 28.68
C MET A 88 1.68 -18.06 27.19
N PRO A 89 0.60 -18.13 26.40
CA PRO A 89 0.74 -18.02 24.96
C PRO A 89 1.32 -16.63 24.71
N THR A 90 2.61 -16.57 24.39
CA THR A 90 3.17 -15.41 23.71
C THR A 90 2.36 -15.30 22.43
N ILE A 91 1.42 -14.35 22.39
CA ILE A 91 0.83 -13.93 21.13
C ILE A 91 2.03 -13.45 20.34
N ALA A 92 2.51 -14.28 19.41
CA ALA A 92 3.46 -13.87 18.41
C ALA A 92 2.80 -12.68 17.73
N SER A 93 3.23 -11.47 18.09
CA SER A 93 2.85 -10.27 17.37
C SER A 93 3.17 -10.58 15.92
N ARG A 94 2.13 -10.67 15.10
CA ARG A 94 2.29 -10.84 13.66
C ARG A 94 3.18 -9.66 13.26
N THR A 95 4.44 -9.92 12.95
CA THR A 95 5.31 -8.90 12.38
C THR A 95 4.75 -8.66 10.99
N GLN A 96 3.72 -7.81 10.90
CA GLN A 96 3.22 -7.36 9.62
C GLN A 96 4.40 -6.69 8.94
N ARG A 97 4.69 -7.15 7.72
CA ARG A 97 5.76 -6.61 6.91
C ARG A 97 5.43 -5.14 6.64
N ALA A 98 6.38 -4.24 6.90
CA ALA A 98 6.24 -2.84 6.50
C ALA A 98 6.11 -2.74 4.98
N TRP A 99 5.08 -2.03 4.52
CA TRP A 99 4.81 -1.77 3.12
C TRP A 99 5.92 -0.96 2.48
N GLN A 100 6.27 -1.26 1.23
CA GLN A 100 7.20 -0.48 0.43
C GLN A 100 6.44 0.41 -0.54
N THR A 101 7.10 1.46 -1.05
CA THR A 101 6.44 2.39 -1.98
C THR A 101 6.01 1.69 -3.29
N ALA A 102 6.75 0.66 -3.71
CA ALA A 102 6.41 -0.17 -4.88
C ALA A 102 5.13 -0.99 -4.68
N ASP A 103 4.81 -1.42 -3.45
CA ASP A 103 3.57 -2.17 -3.18
C ASP A 103 2.34 -1.30 -3.42
N VAL A 104 2.43 -0.01 -3.08
CA VAL A 104 1.38 1.00 -3.30
C VAL A 104 1.22 1.30 -4.79
N VAL A 105 2.33 1.42 -5.54
CA VAL A 105 2.29 1.61 -6.99
C VAL A 105 1.57 0.44 -7.67
N ASN A 106 1.90 -0.80 -7.28
CA ASN A 106 1.21 -1.99 -7.78
C ASN A 106 -0.28 -1.96 -7.44
N ALA A 107 -0.65 -1.59 -6.21
CA ALA A 107 -2.04 -1.46 -5.81
C ALA A 107 -2.83 -0.43 -6.64
N PHE A 108 -2.19 0.67 -7.04
CA PHE A 108 -2.81 1.66 -7.93
C PHE A 108 -3.02 1.09 -9.34
N TRP A 109 -2.02 0.40 -9.91
CA TRP A 109 -2.18 -0.24 -11.22
C TRP A 109 -3.22 -1.36 -11.22
N ASP A 110 -3.25 -2.19 -10.18
CA ASP A 110 -4.24 -3.27 -10.03
C ASP A 110 -5.67 -2.72 -9.91
N ALA A 111 -5.81 -1.52 -9.33
CA ALA A 111 -7.07 -0.79 -9.26
C ALA A 111 -7.43 -0.03 -10.56
N GLY A 112 -6.56 -0.08 -11.58
CA GLY A 112 -6.74 0.65 -12.83
C GLY A 112 -6.55 2.16 -12.71
N LEU A 113 -5.81 2.61 -11.69
CA LEU A 113 -5.53 4.03 -11.43
C LEU A 113 -4.28 4.51 -12.16
N GLU A 114 -4.24 5.81 -12.42
CA GLU A 114 -3.13 6.47 -13.10
C GLU A 114 -1.92 6.57 -12.17
N CYS A 115 -0.81 5.94 -12.55
CA CYS A 115 0.46 6.06 -11.85
C CYS A 115 1.58 6.00 -12.90
N VAL A 116 1.80 7.12 -13.58
CA VAL A 116 2.68 7.22 -14.75
C VAL A 116 4.10 7.50 -14.29
N ASP A 117 5.08 6.79 -14.88
CA ASP A 117 6.51 6.99 -14.65
C ASP A 117 6.89 7.08 -13.16
N PRO A 118 6.64 6.02 -12.36
CA PRO A 118 7.03 6.00 -10.96
C PRO A 118 8.56 6.01 -10.85
N GLN A 119 9.10 7.00 -10.16
CA GLN A 119 10.53 7.20 -10.00
C GLN A 119 10.87 7.38 -8.51
N PRO A 120 11.93 6.74 -8.01
CA PRO A 120 12.43 7.00 -6.67
C PRO A 120 12.77 8.49 -6.48
N LEU A 121 12.42 9.04 -5.33
CA LEU A 121 12.83 10.36 -4.87
C LEU A 121 13.92 10.23 -3.80
N ALA A 122 14.82 11.21 -3.77
CA ALA A 122 15.69 11.37 -2.61
C ALA A 122 14.82 11.73 -1.39
N VAL A 123 14.93 10.92 -0.33
CA VAL A 123 14.13 11.04 0.90
C VAL A 123 14.57 12.19 1.83
N ASP A 124 15.74 12.77 1.56
CA ASP A 124 16.29 13.92 2.27
C ASP A 124 16.88 14.89 1.24
N ASP A 125 16.02 15.79 0.75
CA ASP A 125 16.42 16.91 -0.09
C ASP A 125 16.68 18.19 0.72
N GLY A 126 16.68 18.08 2.07
CA GLY A 126 16.86 19.19 3.01
C GLY A 126 15.71 20.20 3.06
N THR A 127 14.61 19.97 2.32
CA THR A 127 13.50 20.93 2.19
C THR A 127 12.28 20.52 3.01
N ALA A 128 12.04 19.21 3.16
CA ALA A 128 10.96 18.67 3.96
C ALA A 128 11.40 18.41 5.43
N PRO A 129 10.60 18.77 6.45
CA PRO A 129 10.96 18.62 7.86
C PRO A 129 10.74 17.20 8.41
N PHE A 130 10.96 16.18 7.58
CA PHE A 130 10.81 14.76 7.94
C PHE A 130 11.78 13.89 7.14
N THR A 131 12.00 12.66 7.63
CA THR A 131 12.84 11.66 6.97
C THR A 131 12.01 10.41 6.71
N ALA A 132 11.90 10.02 5.44
CA ALA A 132 11.28 8.76 5.01
C ALA A 132 12.35 7.69 4.74
N ASP A 133 11.96 6.42 4.77
CA ASP A 133 12.85 5.31 4.39
C ASP A 133 12.92 5.19 2.86
N GLU A 134 11.77 5.30 2.20
CA GLU A 134 11.65 5.36 0.74
C GLU A 134 10.66 6.44 0.33
N ALA A 135 10.88 7.00 -0.86
CA ALA A 135 9.94 7.88 -1.51
C ALA A 135 9.86 7.56 -3.00
N THR A 136 8.64 7.55 -3.54
CA THR A 136 8.38 7.40 -4.97
C THR A 136 7.49 8.54 -5.44
N ARG A 137 7.88 9.22 -6.53
CA ARG A 137 7.04 10.17 -7.26
C ARG A 137 6.43 9.47 -8.46
N PHE A 138 5.20 9.84 -8.79
CA PHE A 138 4.57 9.45 -10.05
C PHE A 138 3.79 10.63 -10.64
N MET A 139 3.54 10.59 -11.94
CA MET A 139 2.86 11.64 -12.70
C MET A 139 1.37 11.35 -12.84
N LEU A 140 0.59 12.43 -12.85
CA LEU A 140 -0.87 12.45 -12.94
C LEU A 140 -1.35 13.35 -14.10
N PRO A 141 -1.00 13.05 -15.36
CA PRO A 141 -1.32 13.92 -16.50
C PRO A 141 -2.83 14.06 -16.76
N SER A 142 -3.66 13.13 -16.27
CA SER A 142 -5.13 13.27 -16.34
C SER A 142 -5.67 14.40 -15.45
N VAL A 143 -4.94 14.79 -14.41
CA VAL A 143 -5.34 15.87 -13.48
C VAL A 143 -4.92 17.23 -14.02
N CYS A 144 -3.64 17.40 -14.34
CA CYS A 144 -3.10 18.61 -14.95
C CYS A 144 -1.71 18.38 -15.54
N ASP A 145 -1.25 19.31 -16.39
CA ASP A 145 0.15 19.28 -16.84
C ASP A 145 1.10 19.48 -15.64
N GLY A 146 2.08 18.58 -15.52
CA GLY A 146 3.03 18.56 -14.41
C GLY A 146 2.48 18.08 -13.06
N CYS A 147 1.19 17.74 -12.94
CA CYS A 147 0.62 17.18 -11.72
C CYS A 147 1.31 15.85 -11.35
N SER A 148 1.55 15.65 -10.05
CA SER A 148 2.21 14.45 -9.53
C SER A 148 1.63 14.03 -8.19
N GLY A 149 1.80 12.75 -7.86
CA GLY A 149 1.65 12.21 -6.51
C GLY A 149 2.99 11.77 -5.94
N ARG A 150 3.04 11.60 -4.63
CA ARG A 150 4.19 11.08 -3.88
C ARG A 150 3.73 10.01 -2.90
N ILE A 151 4.55 8.99 -2.74
CA ILE A 151 4.35 7.87 -1.82
C ILE A 151 5.58 7.81 -0.94
N TYR A 152 5.39 7.74 0.36
CA TYR A 152 6.46 7.63 1.35
C TYR A 152 6.24 6.40 2.21
N SER A 153 7.33 5.72 2.58
CA SER A 153 7.34 4.69 3.62
C SER A 153 8.14 5.15 4.83
N PHE A 154 7.69 4.79 6.03
CA PHE A 154 8.30 5.22 7.30
C PHE A 154 8.43 4.09 8.30
N SER A 155 9.61 3.86 8.83
CA SER A 155 9.84 3.00 9.99
C SER A 155 9.54 3.72 11.31
N ASP A 156 9.58 5.05 11.31
CA ASP A 156 9.29 5.92 12.45
C ASP A 156 7.94 6.63 12.27
N GLU A 157 6.98 6.27 13.11
CA GLU A 157 5.64 6.88 13.14
C GLU A 157 5.69 8.40 13.38
N ALA A 158 6.66 8.89 14.16
CA ALA A 158 6.81 10.33 14.39
C ALA A 158 7.27 11.08 13.13
N GLN A 159 7.98 10.41 12.21
CA GLN A 159 8.33 10.99 10.90
C GLN A 159 7.13 10.98 9.95
N LEU A 160 6.33 9.91 9.96
CA LEU A 160 5.09 9.83 9.21
C LEU A 160 4.14 10.96 9.60
N ASN A 161 3.92 11.15 10.91
CA ASN A 161 3.05 12.21 11.42
C ASN A 161 3.58 13.60 11.06
N ARG A 162 4.89 13.83 11.15
CA ARG A 162 5.51 15.08 10.67
C ARG A 162 5.29 15.33 9.18
N ALA A 163 5.37 14.29 8.35
CA ALA A 163 5.09 14.40 6.92
C ALA A 163 3.63 14.74 6.64
N ARG A 164 2.70 14.08 7.34
CA ARG A 164 1.26 14.38 7.25
C ARG A 164 0.98 15.84 7.60
N ASP A 165 1.44 16.28 8.76
CA ASP A 165 1.18 17.62 9.27
C ASP A 165 1.84 18.69 8.39
N TYR A 166 3.03 18.40 7.84
CA TYR A 166 3.69 19.29 6.89
C TYR A 166 2.82 19.58 5.65
N TYR A 167 2.32 18.54 4.97
CA TYR A 167 1.51 18.75 3.77
C TYR A 167 0.14 19.36 4.07
N ILE A 168 -0.50 18.96 5.16
CA ILE A 168 -1.75 19.58 5.64
C ILE A 168 -1.53 21.07 5.88
N GLY A 169 -0.47 21.41 6.62
CA GLY A 169 -0.12 22.79 6.96
C GLY A 169 0.23 23.65 5.74
N LEU A 170 0.83 23.07 4.69
CA LEU A 170 1.04 23.79 3.42
C LEU A 170 -0.28 24.20 2.77
N GLY A 171 -1.28 23.30 2.74
CA GLY A 171 -2.59 23.59 2.18
C GLY A 171 -3.40 24.60 3.00
N GLU A 172 -3.27 24.57 4.34
CA GLU A 172 -3.89 25.55 5.23
C GLU A 172 -3.28 26.96 5.09
N GLN A 173 -1.97 27.04 4.82
CA GLN A 173 -1.28 28.30 4.59
C GLN A 173 -1.62 28.91 3.23
N ASP A 174 -1.72 28.08 2.20
CA ASP A 174 -2.08 28.51 0.86
C ASP A 174 -2.85 27.40 0.12
N PRO A 175 -4.11 27.65 -0.29
CA PRO A 175 -4.91 26.68 -1.03
C PRO A 175 -4.25 26.16 -2.32
N GLN A 176 -3.30 26.90 -2.90
CA GLN A 176 -2.55 26.43 -4.07
C GLN A 176 -1.69 25.19 -3.78
N TYR A 177 -1.31 24.98 -2.52
CA TYR A 177 -0.54 23.82 -2.06
C TYR A 177 -1.40 22.72 -1.43
N PHE A 178 -2.73 22.87 -1.46
CA PHE A 178 -3.65 21.83 -1.03
C PHE A 178 -3.29 20.48 -1.67
N SER A 179 -3.38 19.42 -0.87
CA SER A 179 -3.05 18.06 -1.27
C SER A 179 -3.97 17.07 -0.59
N TRP A 180 -4.32 15.99 -1.29
CA TRP A 180 -4.99 14.85 -0.66
C TRP A 180 -3.94 13.99 0.03
N ILE A 181 -4.11 13.78 1.34
CA ILE A 181 -3.20 13.03 2.19
C ILE A 181 -3.89 11.79 2.74
N TYR A 182 -3.38 10.62 2.40
CA TYR A 182 -3.88 9.33 2.90
C TYR A 182 -2.78 8.57 3.60
N VAL A 183 -3.07 8.06 4.79
CA VAL A 183 -2.16 7.27 5.60
C VAL A 183 -2.70 5.86 5.71
N ARG A 184 -1.82 4.87 5.60
CA ARG A 184 -2.11 3.49 5.95
C ARG A 184 -0.87 2.85 6.55
N GLU A 185 -0.96 2.41 7.81
CA GLU A 185 0.16 1.80 8.52
C GLU A 185 1.42 2.67 8.37
N ASN A 186 2.47 2.16 7.73
CA ASN A 186 3.73 2.85 7.52
C ASN A 186 3.81 3.70 6.23
N ILE A 187 2.70 3.86 5.50
CA ILE A 187 2.63 4.56 4.21
C ILE A 187 1.91 5.90 4.34
N LEU A 188 2.46 6.92 3.69
CA LEU A 188 1.76 8.17 3.36
C LEU A 188 1.70 8.35 1.85
N VAL A 189 0.51 8.64 1.33
CA VAL A 189 0.28 9.06 -0.05
C VAL A 189 -0.14 10.52 -0.05
N GLN A 190 0.57 11.32 -0.83
CA GLN A 190 0.24 12.71 -1.15
C GLN A 190 -0.16 12.79 -2.63
N LEU A 191 -1.35 13.33 -2.91
CA LEU A 191 -1.82 13.59 -4.28
C LEU A 191 -2.03 15.08 -4.48
N ASN A 192 -1.81 15.55 -5.71
CA ASN A 192 -2.05 16.94 -6.07
C ASN A 192 -3.50 17.36 -5.77
N GLY A 193 -3.70 18.49 -5.10
CA GLY A 193 -5.01 18.97 -4.67
C GLY A 193 -5.96 19.41 -5.79
N ARG A 194 -5.47 19.56 -7.03
CA ARG A 194 -6.34 19.81 -8.20
C ARG A 194 -7.12 18.56 -8.63
N MET A 195 -6.75 17.39 -8.12
CA MET A 195 -7.49 16.16 -8.35
C MET A 195 -8.90 16.28 -7.74
N PRO A 196 -9.98 15.98 -8.49
CA PRO A 196 -11.32 15.92 -7.91
C PRO A 196 -11.39 14.91 -6.76
N GLU A 197 -12.13 15.22 -5.70
CA GLU A 197 -12.24 14.37 -4.51
C GLU A 197 -12.65 12.94 -4.86
N GLU A 198 -13.64 12.74 -5.73
CA GLU A 198 -14.10 11.41 -6.14
C GLU A 198 -12.96 10.57 -6.72
N GLN A 199 -12.08 11.20 -7.51
CA GLN A 199 -10.90 10.53 -8.06
C GLN A 199 -9.87 10.24 -6.95
N ALA A 200 -9.61 11.19 -6.05
CA ALA A 200 -8.68 10.99 -4.93
C ALA A 200 -9.13 9.86 -3.98
N GLN A 201 -10.43 9.75 -3.72
CA GLN A 201 -11.02 8.67 -2.93
C GLN A 201 -10.79 7.29 -3.55
N GLN A 202 -10.65 7.17 -4.87
CA GLN A 202 -10.30 5.89 -5.52
C GLN A 202 -8.88 5.44 -5.14
N TYR A 203 -7.91 6.36 -5.07
CA TYR A 203 -6.56 6.06 -4.58
C TYR A 203 -6.57 5.66 -3.11
N ARG A 204 -7.34 6.36 -2.27
CA ARG A 204 -7.55 5.97 -0.86
C ARG A 204 -8.08 4.54 -0.77
N GLN A 205 -9.12 4.21 -1.54
CA GLN A 205 -9.70 2.87 -1.53
C GLN A 205 -8.70 1.80 -1.98
N ALA A 206 -7.90 2.07 -3.02
CA ALA A 206 -6.85 1.16 -3.46
C ALA A 206 -5.81 0.94 -2.35
N LEU A 207 -5.34 2.02 -1.72
CA LEU A 207 -4.41 1.98 -0.59
C LEU A 207 -4.98 1.13 0.55
N MET A 208 -6.24 1.34 0.95
CA MET A 208 -6.88 0.61 2.05
C MET A 208 -7.17 -0.88 1.76
N ARG A 209 -7.10 -1.31 0.50
CA ARG A 209 -7.36 -2.71 0.09
C ARG A 209 -6.13 -3.60 0.00
N MET A 210 -4.92 -3.05 0.09
CA MET A 210 -3.66 -3.84 0.14
C MET A 210 -3.71 -4.88 1.28
N ARG A 211 -3.04 -6.02 1.14
CA ARG A 211 -3.15 -7.17 2.07
C ARG A 211 -1.83 -7.85 2.37
#